data_AF-A7RZ67-F1
#
_entry.id   AF-A7RZ67-F1
#
_cell.length_a   1.000
_cell.length_b   1.000
_cell.length_c   1.000
_cell.angle_alpha   90.00
_cell.angle_beta   90.00
_cell.angle_gamma   90.00
#
_symmetry.space_group_name_H-M   'P 1'
#
loop_
_entity.id
_entity.type
_entity.pdbx_description
1 polymer ?
#
loop_
_entity_poly.entity_id
_entity_poly.type
_entity_poly.pdbx_seq_one_letter_code
_entity_poly.pdbx_strand_id
1 'polypeptide(L)'
;MAAMSSISIAEIKRDLLYASKECSDRGLVHSAKWSAELSFSLPSFQMSNHLPQTDYSDPQFVQEYDAYCWAKTLLDCKEYDRAAFFLESCKSHKAYFLYAYAKYLSGAKHQQEEIVDVIGPQETVRNKALVPLRIELSKRHKELDGFGLYLYGLVLKKLDLKKDALAVLEEAVNAEPLHWGGWLELASLCTSKDMLQNLKLPGHWMQEFFVAHVALEVQTSDDSIQQYANLSAAGFGESYYILLQTALANYQARDFDAAVGVFAKLQKKDPYSLEQIDTYSNILYVKEMKPELNHLAHHACQVDKYCEETCCVIGNYYSLQGLHEKAIVYFQRALKLNRQYTSAWTLMGHEFMELKNPTAAIESYRKAVDINCRDYRAWYGLGQTYEILKMPFYCLYYYQQAQKLRPNDSRMLVALGDCYEKLEKLQEAKKSFFRAISVGDLEGIAVIKLARLHDQLHEEDDAAKYYLRYIEQTEMIGVVSTEELCIAYTFVARYYLKKKKLMEAEVYAHKCCEYNESREEGKSLLKEIALSRSRGECVSVDEMYSHELSIGHLAEEAMQPAAMTPGDVSPINLNFSIPQEGP
;
A
#
# COMPACT_ATOMS: atom_id res chain seq x y z
N MET A 1 -24.77 0.74 -3.56
CA MET A 1 -25.62 0.21 -4.65
C MET A 1 -27.05 0.74 -4.60
N ALA A 2 -27.80 0.59 -3.49
CA ALA A 2 -29.19 1.09 -3.43
C ALA A 2 -29.31 2.64 -3.42
N ALA A 3 -28.31 3.35 -2.88
CA ALA A 3 -28.35 4.82 -2.79
C ALA A 3 -27.99 5.50 -4.12
N MET A 4 -26.88 5.14 -4.76
CA MET A 4 -26.49 5.75 -6.05
C MET A 4 -27.43 5.42 -7.22
N SER A 5 -28.08 4.24 -7.23
CA SER A 5 -29.06 3.90 -8.27
C SER A 5 -30.36 4.71 -8.18
N SER A 6 -30.61 5.37 -7.06
CA SER A 6 -31.83 6.15 -6.81
C SER A 6 -31.71 7.64 -7.11
N ILE A 7 -30.49 8.18 -7.22
CA ILE A 7 -30.22 9.64 -7.31
C ILE A 7 -29.71 9.98 -8.72
N SER A 8 -30.21 11.07 -9.29
CA SER A 8 -29.77 11.50 -10.62
C SER A 8 -28.37 12.11 -10.58
N ILE A 9 -27.58 11.89 -11.64
CA ILE A 9 -26.24 12.48 -11.79
C ILE A 9 -26.27 14.02 -11.72
N ALA A 10 -27.39 14.63 -12.15
CA ALA A 10 -27.60 16.08 -12.08
C ALA A 10 -27.75 16.59 -10.63
N GLU A 11 -28.45 15.85 -9.78
CA GLU A 11 -28.55 16.17 -8.35
C GLU A 11 -27.21 16.02 -7.65
N ILE A 12 -26.48 14.93 -7.92
CA ILE A 12 -25.13 14.73 -7.37
C ILE A 12 -24.20 15.89 -7.76
N LYS A 13 -24.26 16.33 -9.03
CA LYS A 13 -23.45 17.47 -9.49
C LYS A 13 -23.81 18.77 -8.76
N ARG A 14 -25.11 19.05 -8.55
CA ARG A 14 -25.56 20.21 -7.78
C ARG A 14 -25.04 20.15 -6.34
N ASP A 15 -25.15 18.99 -5.70
CA ASP A 15 -24.73 18.79 -4.33
C ASP A 15 -23.20 18.95 -4.18
N LEU A 16 -22.41 18.46 -5.14
CA LEU A 16 -20.95 18.68 -5.19
C LEU A 16 -20.58 20.15 -5.40
N LEU A 17 -21.29 20.89 -6.25
CA LEU A 17 -21.08 22.32 -6.45
C LEU A 17 -21.42 23.12 -5.18
N TYR A 18 -22.49 22.74 -4.49
CA TYR A 18 -22.85 23.31 -3.19
C TYR A 18 -21.75 23.03 -2.15
N ALA A 19 -21.31 21.77 -2.04
CA ALA A 19 -20.25 21.37 -1.12
C ALA A 19 -18.93 22.10 -1.39
N SER A 20 -18.56 22.26 -2.66
CA SER A 20 -17.35 22.98 -3.07
C SER A 20 -17.40 24.45 -2.60
N LYS A 21 -18.55 25.11 -2.79
CA LYS A 21 -18.76 26.50 -2.35
C LYS A 21 -18.75 26.62 -0.82
N GLU A 22 -19.51 25.79 -0.11
CA GLU A 22 -19.59 25.83 1.37
C GLU A 22 -18.24 25.51 2.03
N CYS A 23 -17.46 24.58 1.47
CA CYS A 23 -16.09 24.30 1.92
C CYS A 23 -15.15 25.47 1.63
N SER A 24 -15.27 26.12 0.45
CA SER A 24 -14.44 27.27 0.07
C SER A 24 -14.68 28.48 0.98
N ASP A 25 -15.95 28.81 1.24
CA ASP A 25 -16.38 29.83 2.18
C ASP A 25 -15.73 29.62 3.56
N ARG A 26 -15.73 28.38 4.04
CA ARG A 26 -15.13 28.00 5.32
C ARG A 26 -13.59 27.83 5.29
N GLY A 27 -12.93 27.99 4.15
CA GLY A 27 -11.47 27.83 4.03
C GLY A 27 -10.96 26.39 4.02
N LEU A 28 -11.83 25.41 3.80
CA LEU A 28 -11.49 23.99 3.68
C LEU A 28 -11.04 23.65 2.25
N VAL A 29 -9.83 24.09 1.90
CA VAL A 29 -9.29 24.07 0.52
C VAL A 29 -9.28 22.67 -0.10
N HIS A 30 -8.81 21.64 0.62
CA HIS A 30 -8.71 20.29 0.07
C HIS A 30 -10.07 19.62 -0.18
N SER A 31 -11.05 19.83 0.72
CA SER A 31 -12.42 19.32 0.52
C SER A 31 -13.13 20.06 -0.61
N ALA A 32 -12.89 21.37 -0.76
CA ALA A 32 -13.40 22.15 -1.87
C ALA A 32 -12.80 21.70 -3.22
N LYS A 33 -11.48 21.45 -3.26
CA LYS A 33 -10.76 20.90 -4.41
C LYS A 33 -11.35 19.56 -4.85
N TRP A 34 -11.46 18.60 -3.92
CA TRP A 34 -12.02 17.27 -4.21
C TRP A 34 -13.45 17.35 -4.77
N SER A 35 -14.30 18.18 -4.15
CA SER A 35 -15.69 18.35 -4.60
C SER A 35 -15.77 19.00 -5.98
N ALA A 36 -14.90 19.99 -6.25
CA ALA A 36 -14.82 20.65 -7.54
C ALA A 36 -14.35 19.68 -8.64
N GLU A 37 -13.30 18.89 -8.38
CA GLU A 37 -12.78 17.89 -9.32
C GLU A 37 -13.83 16.85 -9.71
N LEU A 38 -14.56 16.31 -8.72
CA LEU A 38 -15.66 15.39 -9.01
C LEU A 38 -16.77 16.07 -9.80
N SER A 39 -17.18 17.29 -9.43
CA SER A 39 -18.22 18.01 -10.16
C SER A 39 -17.82 18.30 -11.62
N PHE A 40 -16.53 18.52 -11.87
CA PHE A 40 -15.97 18.78 -13.20
C PHE A 40 -15.96 17.52 -14.06
N SER A 41 -15.74 16.35 -13.47
CA SER A 41 -15.78 15.07 -14.18
C SER A 41 -17.17 14.68 -14.71
N LEU A 42 -18.23 15.24 -14.11
CA LEU A 42 -19.61 14.98 -14.50
C LEU A 42 -20.04 15.85 -15.69
N PRO A 43 -20.96 15.37 -16.56
CA PRO A 43 -21.41 16.10 -17.74
C PRO A 43 -22.00 17.48 -17.40
N SER A 44 -21.83 18.46 -18.30
CA SER A 44 -22.39 19.81 -18.12
C SER A 44 -23.90 19.81 -18.35
N PHE A 45 -24.65 20.41 -17.43
CA PHE A 45 -26.09 20.61 -17.56
C PHE A 45 -26.37 22.09 -17.81
N GLN A 46 -27.23 22.41 -18.77
CA GLN A 46 -27.50 23.79 -19.20
C GLN A 46 -28.47 24.56 -18.28
N MET A 47 -28.85 24.04 -17.11
CA MET A 47 -29.88 24.67 -16.28
C MET A 47 -29.28 25.50 -15.14
N SER A 48 -29.65 26.78 -15.08
CA SER A 48 -29.31 27.74 -14.02
C SER A 48 -29.77 27.31 -12.62
N ASN A 49 -30.77 26.41 -12.56
CA ASN A 49 -31.33 25.88 -11.31
C ASN A 49 -30.36 24.93 -10.56
N HIS A 50 -29.24 24.53 -11.17
CA HIS A 50 -28.25 23.65 -10.54
C HIS A 50 -27.05 24.40 -9.93
N LEU A 51 -27.00 25.73 -10.07
CA LEU A 51 -25.98 26.53 -9.39
C LEU A 51 -26.40 26.76 -7.93
N PRO A 52 -25.48 26.62 -6.96
CA PRO A 52 -25.81 26.82 -5.55
C PRO A 52 -26.20 28.27 -5.29
N GLN A 53 -27.46 28.50 -4.97
CA GLN A 53 -27.94 29.77 -4.45
C GLN A 53 -27.38 29.93 -3.04
N THR A 54 -26.69 31.05 -2.79
CA THR A 54 -26.26 31.42 -1.45
C THR A 54 -27.46 31.95 -0.69
N ASP A 55 -28.03 31.11 0.16
CA ASP A 55 -29.06 31.54 1.10
C ASP A 55 -28.39 32.23 2.28
N TYR A 56 -28.21 33.55 2.17
CA TYR A 56 -27.88 34.41 3.32
C TYR A 56 -29.15 34.68 4.16
N SER A 57 -29.89 33.64 4.48
CA SER A 57 -31.15 33.72 5.21
C SER A 57 -30.96 33.91 6.71
N ASP A 58 -29.76 33.63 7.24
CA ASP A 58 -29.41 33.84 8.64
C ASP A 58 -29.20 35.34 8.93
N PRO A 59 -30.12 35.99 9.67
CA PRO A 59 -30.02 37.42 9.97
C PRO A 59 -28.79 37.74 10.83
N GLN A 60 -28.28 36.77 11.59
CA GLN A 60 -27.09 36.93 12.41
C GLN A 60 -25.83 36.93 11.56
N PHE A 61 -25.75 36.05 10.56
CA PHE A 61 -24.66 36.06 9.61
C PHE A 61 -24.59 37.36 8.79
N VAL A 62 -25.74 37.92 8.41
CA VAL A 62 -25.80 39.19 7.67
C VAL A 62 -25.20 40.35 8.47
N GLN A 63 -25.40 40.37 9.79
CA GLN A 63 -24.79 41.38 10.68
C GLN A 63 -23.29 41.17 10.87
N GLU A 64 -22.82 39.93 10.83
CA GLU A 64 -21.41 39.54 11.03
C GLU A 64 -20.64 39.42 9.69
N TYR A 65 -21.27 39.76 8.56
CA TYR A 65 -20.75 39.48 7.22
C TYR A 65 -19.47 40.28 6.89
N ASP A 66 -19.39 41.53 7.36
CA ASP A 66 -18.22 42.39 7.17
C ASP A 66 -16.98 41.83 7.89
N ALA A 67 -17.14 41.42 9.14
CA ALA A 67 -16.11 40.76 9.94
C ALA A 67 -15.70 39.41 9.30
N TYR A 68 -16.67 38.63 8.82
CA TYR A 68 -16.42 37.38 8.10
C TYR A 68 -15.59 37.62 6.82
N CYS A 69 -16.00 38.55 5.96
CA CYS A 69 -15.27 38.85 4.72
C CYS A 69 -13.83 39.30 4.99
N TRP A 70 -13.64 40.15 6.00
CA TRP A 70 -12.31 40.60 6.39
C TRP A 70 -11.45 39.47 6.95
N ALA A 71 -12.00 38.64 7.85
CA ALA A 71 -11.25 37.52 8.41
C ALA A 71 -10.93 36.44 7.37
N LYS A 72 -11.82 36.22 6.39
CA LYS A 72 -11.61 35.28 5.30
C LYS A 72 -10.44 35.70 4.41
N THR A 73 -10.34 36.98 4.04
CA THR A 73 -9.19 37.48 3.27
C THR A 73 -7.88 37.39 4.06
N LEU A 74 -7.91 37.65 5.37
CA LEU A 74 -6.75 37.45 6.24
C LEU A 74 -6.32 35.97 6.29
N LEU A 75 -7.28 35.04 6.36
CA LEU A 75 -7.01 33.61 6.33
C LEU A 75 -6.38 33.19 5.00
N ASP A 76 -6.86 33.71 3.88
CA ASP A 76 -6.30 33.45 2.55
C ASP A 76 -4.86 34.00 2.43
N CYS A 77 -4.56 35.12 3.11
CA CYS A 77 -3.19 35.66 3.27
C CYS A 77 -2.33 34.90 4.30
N LYS A 78 -2.85 33.83 4.93
CA LYS A 78 -2.18 33.03 5.99
C LYS A 78 -1.88 33.81 7.28
N GLU A 79 -2.65 34.85 7.57
CA GLU A 79 -2.57 35.66 8.79
C GLU A 79 -3.61 35.20 9.83
N TYR A 80 -3.44 33.97 10.30
CA TYR A 80 -4.46 33.26 11.08
C TYR A 80 -4.77 33.91 12.44
N ASP A 81 -3.78 34.46 13.14
CA ASP A 81 -4.02 35.10 14.45
C ASP A 81 -4.89 36.36 14.33
N ARG A 82 -4.69 37.14 13.25
CA ARG A 82 -5.50 38.32 12.97
C ARG A 82 -6.93 37.91 12.64
N ALA A 83 -7.10 36.90 11.79
CA ALA A 83 -8.42 36.37 11.46
C ALA A 83 -9.16 35.88 12.72
N ALA A 84 -8.49 35.16 13.62
CA ALA A 84 -9.07 34.72 14.88
C ALA A 84 -9.44 35.90 15.80
N PHE A 85 -8.61 36.94 15.89
CA PHE A 85 -8.90 38.11 16.72
C PHE A 85 -10.18 38.85 16.29
N PHE A 86 -10.39 39.05 14.98
CA PHE A 86 -11.56 39.78 14.49
C PHE A 86 -12.87 38.99 14.56
N LEU A 87 -12.81 37.65 14.68
CA LEU A 87 -13.99 36.79 14.75
C LEU A 87 -14.37 36.37 16.17
N GLU A 88 -13.65 36.80 17.21
CA GLU A 88 -13.87 36.36 18.59
C GLU A 88 -15.29 36.66 19.13
N SER A 89 -15.90 37.76 18.68
CA SER A 89 -17.24 38.17 19.06
C SER A 89 -18.35 37.55 18.21
N CYS A 90 -18.01 36.92 17.09
CA CYS A 90 -18.97 36.38 16.13
C CYS A 90 -19.58 35.07 16.62
N LYS A 91 -20.86 34.86 16.31
CA LYS A 91 -21.65 33.74 16.81
C LYS A 91 -22.35 32.93 15.72
N SER A 92 -22.44 33.45 14.49
CA SER A 92 -22.96 32.68 13.35
C SER A 92 -22.08 31.46 13.09
N HIS A 93 -22.69 30.35 12.66
CA HIS A 93 -21.99 29.06 12.47
C HIS A 93 -20.79 29.19 11.52
N LYS A 94 -20.92 29.88 10.38
CA LYS A 94 -19.82 30.09 9.42
C LYS A 94 -18.67 30.90 10.02
N ALA A 95 -18.98 32.00 10.69
CA ALA A 95 -17.98 32.88 11.30
C ALA A 95 -17.27 32.21 12.49
N TYR A 96 -18.02 31.51 13.34
CA TYR A 96 -17.47 30.75 14.47
C TYR A 96 -16.59 29.59 14.01
N PHE A 97 -16.99 28.87 12.96
CA PHE A 97 -16.13 27.84 12.36
C PHE A 97 -14.80 28.46 11.89
N LEU A 98 -14.85 29.56 11.14
CA LEU A 98 -13.67 30.23 10.60
C LEU A 98 -12.74 30.71 11.73
N TYR A 99 -13.30 31.20 12.84
CA TYR A 99 -12.57 31.55 14.06
C TYR A 99 -11.81 30.36 14.66
N ALA A 100 -12.52 29.27 14.94
CA ALA A 100 -11.93 28.08 15.54
C ALA A 100 -10.89 27.43 14.61
N TYR A 101 -11.17 27.44 13.31
CA TYR A 101 -10.26 26.93 12.29
C TYR A 101 -9.01 27.80 12.15
N ALA A 102 -9.13 29.13 12.20
CA ALA A 102 -7.99 30.04 12.19
C ALA A 102 -7.07 29.82 13.40
N LYS A 103 -7.63 29.65 14.60
CA LYS A 103 -6.84 29.27 15.79
C LYS A 103 -6.12 27.92 15.61
N TYR A 104 -6.79 26.93 15.02
CA TYR A 104 -6.18 25.63 14.74
C TYR A 104 -4.99 25.77 13.77
N LEU A 105 -5.17 26.51 12.67
CA LEU A 105 -4.14 26.76 11.67
C LEU A 105 -2.97 27.60 12.19
N SER A 106 -3.24 28.61 13.02
CA SER A 106 -2.20 29.37 13.73
C SER A 106 -1.33 28.45 14.57
N GLY A 107 -1.96 27.59 15.38
CA GLY A 107 -1.23 26.63 16.20
C GLY A 107 -0.40 25.64 15.36
N ALA A 108 -0.91 25.21 14.21
CA ALA A 108 -0.19 24.33 13.29
C ALA A 108 1.00 25.05 12.62
N LYS A 109 0.84 26.32 12.26
CA LYS A 109 1.91 27.16 11.71
C LYS A 109 3.03 27.36 12.71
N HIS A 110 2.71 27.75 13.95
CA HIS A 110 3.70 27.89 15.02
C HIS A 110 4.41 26.57 15.33
N GLN A 111 3.69 25.44 15.29
CA GLN A 111 4.31 24.11 15.42
C GLN A 111 5.34 23.87 14.32
N GLN A 112 5.04 24.21 13.07
CA GLN A 112 5.95 24.03 11.94
C GLN A 112 7.18 24.93 12.06
N GLU A 113 7.01 26.17 12.49
CA GLU A 113 8.11 27.12 12.75
C GLU A 113 9.03 26.63 13.89
N GLU A 114 8.45 26.20 15.02
CA GLU A 114 9.21 25.63 16.14
C GLU A 114 9.99 24.36 15.73
N ILE A 115 9.45 23.53 14.83
CA ILE A 115 10.16 22.35 14.29
C ILE A 115 11.41 22.75 13.50
N VAL A 116 11.40 23.88 12.78
CA VAL A 116 12.55 24.35 11.99
C VAL A 116 13.66 24.89 12.91
N ASP A 117 13.29 25.56 14.00
CA ASP A 117 14.24 26.23 14.90
C ASP A 117 14.91 25.28 15.92
N VAL A 118 14.29 24.14 16.25
CA VAL A 118 14.83 23.20 17.25
C VAL A 118 15.94 22.31 16.66
N ILE A 119 17.17 22.53 17.13
CA ILE A 119 18.37 21.72 16.86
C ILE A 119 18.44 20.57 17.89
N GLY A 120 17.62 19.53 17.75
CA GLY A 120 17.59 18.37 18.67
C GLY A 120 16.62 17.28 18.24
N PRO A 121 16.46 16.16 18.98
CA PRO A 121 15.43 15.15 18.68
C PRO A 121 14.04 15.77 18.86
N GLN A 122 13.42 16.14 17.74
CA GLN A 122 12.24 17.01 17.59
C GLN A 122 10.91 16.35 18.00
N GLU A 123 10.94 15.29 18.81
CA GLU A 123 9.79 14.41 19.09
C GLU A 123 8.71 15.02 19.99
N THR A 124 8.89 16.25 20.49
CA THR A 124 8.03 16.85 21.53
C THR A 124 7.31 18.14 21.15
N VAL A 125 7.45 18.64 19.92
CA VAL A 125 6.75 19.86 19.50
C VAL A 125 5.30 19.54 19.15
N ARG A 126 4.39 19.71 20.10
CA ARG A 126 2.93 19.57 19.91
C ARG A 126 2.29 20.93 19.68
N ASN A 127 1.25 20.97 18.86
CA ASN A 127 0.44 22.16 18.68
C ASN A 127 -0.23 22.57 20.01
N LYS A 128 0.24 23.68 20.59
CA LYS A 128 -0.21 24.22 21.89
C LYS A 128 -1.67 24.70 21.86
N ALA A 129 -2.22 25.00 20.67
CA ALA A 129 -3.60 25.48 20.51
C ALA A 129 -4.65 24.36 20.62
N LEU A 130 -4.27 23.08 20.50
CA LEU A 130 -5.21 21.96 20.48
C LEU A 130 -5.99 21.79 21.78
N VAL A 131 -5.34 21.93 22.94
CA VAL A 131 -5.97 21.71 24.25
C VAL A 131 -7.01 22.81 24.56
N PRO A 132 -6.69 24.12 24.42
CA PRO A 132 -7.71 25.17 24.54
C PRO A 132 -8.88 24.99 23.58
N LEU A 133 -8.62 24.66 22.31
CA LEU A 133 -9.66 24.43 21.31
C LEU A 133 -10.57 23.26 21.67
N ARG A 134 -10.00 22.14 22.15
CA ARG A 134 -10.78 21.00 22.64
C ARG A 134 -11.75 21.43 23.74
N ILE A 135 -11.28 22.20 24.72
CA ILE A 135 -12.12 22.65 25.84
C ILE A 135 -13.24 23.55 25.33
N GLU A 136 -12.93 24.49 24.45
CA GLU A 136 -13.91 25.42 23.87
C GLU A 136 -15.00 24.69 23.07
N LEU A 137 -14.59 23.81 22.14
CA LEU A 137 -15.49 23.04 21.28
C LEU A 137 -16.32 22.03 22.09
N SER A 138 -15.73 21.40 23.13
CA SER A 138 -16.47 20.47 23.99
C SER A 138 -17.63 21.13 24.76
N LYS A 139 -17.46 22.40 25.16
CA LYS A 139 -18.53 23.15 25.85
C LYS A 139 -19.69 23.47 24.92
N ARG A 140 -19.40 23.73 23.64
CA ARG A 140 -20.39 24.09 22.62
C ARG A 140 -20.87 22.91 21.77
N HIS A 141 -20.53 21.68 22.14
CA HIS A 141 -20.75 20.49 21.32
C HIS A 141 -22.17 20.37 20.72
N LYS A 142 -23.22 20.71 21.49
CA LYS A 142 -24.63 20.66 21.02
C LYS A 142 -25.03 21.78 20.05
N GLU A 143 -24.25 22.86 19.98
CA GLU A 143 -24.52 24.05 19.17
C GLU A 143 -23.70 24.07 17.87
N LEU A 144 -22.79 23.10 17.68
CA LEU A 144 -21.92 23.02 16.51
C LEU A 144 -22.68 22.52 15.28
N ASP A 145 -22.40 23.12 14.12
CA ASP A 145 -22.81 22.59 12.82
C ASP A 145 -21.91 21.41 12.41
N GLY A 146 -22.25 20.72 11.31
CA GLY A 146 -21.46 19.56 10.85
C GLY A 146 -19.98 19.88 10.62
N PHE A 147 -19.66 21.11 10.18
CA PHE A 147 -18.28 21.58 10.04
C PHE A 147 -17.59 21.82 11.39
N GLY A 148 -18.30 22.40 12.37
CA GLY A 148 -17.81 22.53 13.74
C GLY A 148 -17.53 21.18 14.40
N LEU A 149 -18.42 20.19 14.19
CA LEU A 149 -18.22 18.82 14.65
C LEU A 149 -17.01 18.16 13.96
N TYR A 150 -16.83 18.38 12.64
CA TYR A 150 -15.64 17.94 11.92
C TYR A 150 -14.35 18.50 12.53
N LEU A 151 -14.28 19.81 12.79
CA LEU A 151 -13.12 20.43 13.42
C LEU A 151 -12.87 19.88 14.83
N TYR A 152 -13.94 19.63 15.59
CA TYR A 152 -13.82 19.04 16.92
C TYR A 152 -13.26 17.61 16.85
N GLY A 153 -13.76 16.77 15.94
CA GLY A 153 -13.25 15.44 15.66
C GLY A 153 -11.77 15.45 15.23
N LEU A 154 -11.39 16.40 14.38
CA LEU A 154 -10.01 16.60 13.93
C LEU A 154 -9.08 16.96 15.10
N VAL A 155 -9.49 17.88 15.98
CA VAL A 155 -8.72 18.26 17.18
C VAL A 155 -8.58 17.06 18.13
N LEU A 156 -9.64 16.28 18.35
CA LEU A 156 -9.59 15.08 19.18
C LEU A 156 -8.64 14.03 18.60
N LYS A 157 -8.68 13.82 17.28
CA LYS A 157 -7.76 12.90 16.58
C LYS A 157 -6.31 13.33 16.73
N LYS A 158 -5.99 14.62 16.55
CA LYS A 158 -4.63 15.16 16.73
C LYS A 158 -4.14 15.11 18.18
N LEU A 159 -5.05 14.97 19.15
CA LEU A 159 -4.75 14.72 20.57
C LEU A 159 -4.70 13.23 20.94
N ASP A 160 -4.70 12.33 19.94
CA ASP A 160 -4.70 10.87 20.09
C ASP A 160 -5.94 10.28 20.81
N LEU A 161 -7.04 11.04 20.91
CA LEU A 161 -8.31 10.60 21.49
C LEU A 161 -9.20 9.91 20.45
N LYS A 162 -8.73 8.77 19.92
CA LYS A 162 -9.32 8.10 18.74
C LYS A 162 -10.78 7.68 18.91
N LYS A 163 -11.18 7.20 20.10
CA LYS A 163 -12.56 6.74 20.36
C LYS A 163 -13.56 7.90 20.34
N ASP A 164 -13.22 8.98 21.02
CA ASP A 164 -14.05 10.18 21.07
C ASP A 164 -14.09 10.86 19.69
N ALA A 165 -12.96 10.90 18.98
CA ALA A 165 -12.89 11.43 17.62
C ALA A 165 -13.80 10.64 16.66
N LEU A 166 -13.83 9.31 16.77
CA LEU A 166 -14.68 8.46 15.94
C LEU A 166 -16.17 8.78 16.14
N ALA A 167 -16.61 8.89 17.40
CA ALA A 167 -18.01 9.23 17.71
C ALA A 167 -18.40 10.62 17.19
N VAL A 168 -17.55 11.62 17.39
CA VAL A 168 -17.81 12.99 16.93
C VAL A 168 -17.80 13.10 15.40
N LEU A 169 -16.89 12.39 14.72
CA LEU A 169 -16.84 12.38 13.26
C LEU A 169 -18.05 11.64 12.66
N GLU A 170 -18.56 10.59 13.32
CA GLU A 170 -19.81 9.93 12.95
C GLU A 170 -20.99 10.91 13.03
N GLU A 171 -21.07 11.72 14.08
CA GLU A 171 -22.07 12.78 14.20
C GLU A 171 -21.89 13.87 13.12
N ALA A 172 -20.65 14.28 12.84
CA ALA A 172 -20.33 15.28 11.82
C ALA A 172 -20.78 14.85 10.42
N VAL A 173 -20.51 13.60 10.06
CA VAL A 173 -20.88 13.02 8.76
C VAL A 173 -22.40 12.84 8.63
N ASN A 174 -23.09 12.50 9.73
CA ASN A 174 -24.55 12.43 9.74
C ASN A 174 -25.20 13.82 9.62
N ALA A 175 -24.58 14.86 10.19
CA ALA A 175 -25.06 16.24 10.10
C ALA A 175 -24.82 16.84 8.70
N GLU A 176 -23.62 16.67 8.14
CA GLU A 176 -23.22 17.25 6.84
C GLU A 176 -22.55 16.21 5.93
N PRO A 177 -23.33 15.33 5.26
CA PRO A 177 -22.80 14.20 4.51
C PRO A 177 -22.03 14.60 3.24
N LEU A 178 -22.16 15.85 2.78
CA LEU A 178 -21.48 16.35 1.58
C LEU A 178 -20.01 16.74 1.83
N HIS A 179 -19.62 16.88 3.09
CA HIS A 179 -18.25 17.27 3.43
C HIS A 179 -17.30 16.06 3.41
N TRP A 180 -16.50 15.92 2.33
CA TRP A 180 -15.54 14.81 2.18
C TRP A 180 -14.48 14.70 3.28
N GLY A 181 -13.96 15.82 3.80
CA GLY A 181 -12.96 15.81 4.88
C GLY A 181 -13.42 15.04 6.13
N GLY A 182 -14.71 15.12 6.49
CA GLY A 182 -15.27 14.32 7.59
C GLY A 182 -15.16 12.81 7.34
N TRP A 183 -15.51 12.37 6.14
CA TRP A 183 -15.39 10.97 5.73
C TRP A 183 -13.94 10.49 5.67
N LEU A 184 -13.03 11.33 5.14
CA LEU A 184 -11.61 11.01 5.02
C LEU A 184 -10.95 10.84 6.40
N GLU A 185 -11.22 11.76 7.32
CA GLU A 185 -10.72 11.65 8.69
C GLU A 185 -11.31 10.45 9.42
N LEU A 186 -12.60 10.15 9.20
CA LEU A 186 -13.25 8.96 9.75
C LEU A 186 -12.65 7.66 9.16
N ALA A 187 -12.33 7.63 7.87
CA ALA A 187 -11.72 6.47 7.22
C ALA A 187 -10.36 6.13 7.84
N SER A 188 -9.53 7.14 8.08
CA SER A 188 -8.22 6.96 8.71
C SER A 188 -8.28 6.37 10.13
N LEU A 189 -9.40 6.53 10.84
CA LEU A 189 -9.62 5.94 12.18
C LEU A 189 -10.10 4.49 12.11
N CYS A 190 -10.70 4.07 10.99
CA CYS A 190 -11.17 2.70 10.79
C CYS A 190 -9.95 1.78 10.59
N THR A 191 -9.64 0.94 11.59
CA THR A 191 -8.54 -0.04 11.49
C THR A 191 -9.00 -1.47 11.23
N SER A 192 -10.31 -1.74 11.29
CA SER A 192 -10.84 -3.11 11.17
C SER A 192 -12.19 -3.13 10.48
N LYS A 193 -12.49 -4.26 9.84
CA LYS A 193 -13.79 -4.52 9.20
C LYS A 193 -14.94 -4.45 10.19
N ASP A 194 -14.74 -4.94 11.41
CA ASP A 194 -15.76 -4.94 12.46
C ASP A 194 -16.11 -3.51 12.88
N MET A 195 -15.15 -2.59 12.91
CA MET A 195 -15.43 -1.19 13.17
C MET A 195 -16.28 -0.57 12.06
N LEU A 196 -16.00 -0.88 10.79
CA LEU A 196 -16.79 -0.38 9.66
C LEU A 196 -18.27 -0.81 9.76
N GLN A 197 -18.53 -2.06 10.18
CA GLN A 197 -19.89 -2.59 10.30
C GLN A 197 -20.68 -1.98 11.46
N ASN A 198 -19.99 -1.50 12.50
CA ASN A 198 -20.63 -0.95 13.70
C ASN A 198 -20.95 0.56 13.59
N LEU A 199 -20.43 1.25 12.57
CA LEU A 199 -20.69 2.68 12.35
C LEU A 199 -22.11 2.93 11.86
N LYS A 200 -22.80 3.93 12.42
CA LYS A 200 -24.12 4.37 11.94
C LYS A 200 -23.92 5.49 10.94
N LEU A 201 -23.70 5.10 9.70
CA LEU A 201 -23.48 6.02 8.59
C LEU A 201 -24.81 6.46 7.97
N PRO A 202 -24.88 7.69 7.41
CA PRO A 202 -26.06 8.16 6.72
C PRO A 202 -26.24 7.41 5.40
N GLY A 203 -27.49 7.10 5.02
CA GLY A 203 -27.85 6.47 3.75
C GLY A 203 -27.71 7.43 2.56
N HIS A 204 -26.49 7.92 2.31
CA HIS A 204 -26.17 8.93 1.31
C HIS A 204 -25.18 8.38 0.28
N TRP A 205 -25.18 8.90 -0.96
CA TRP A 205 -24.30 8.40 -2.03
C TRP A 205 -22.79 8.55 -1.73
N MET A 206 -22.41 9.55 -0.91
CA MET A 206 -21.03 9.75 -0.42
C MET A 206 -20.51 8.55 0.38
N GLN A 207 -21.41 7.76 0.99
CA GLN A 207 -21.03 6.54 1.70
C GLN A 207 -20.34 5.53 0.78
N GLU A 208 -20.71 5.50 -0.51
CA GLU A 208 -20.10 4.56 -1.48
C GLU A 208 -18.62 4.92 -1.74
N PHE A 209 -18.30 6.21 -1.82
CA PHE A 209 -16.91 6.69 -1.90
C PHE A 209 -16.12 6.38 -0.63
N PHE A 210 -16.75 6.58 0.54
CA PHE A 210 -16.14 6.26 1.82
C PHE A 210 -15.83 4.77 1.94
N VAL A 211 -16.78 3.88 1.61
CA VAL A 211 -16.57 2.43 1.66
C VAL A 211 -15.47 1.99 0.70
N ALA A 212 -15.41 2.56 -0.52
CA ALA A 212 -14.33 2.28 -1.47
C ALA A 212 -12.95 2.72 -0.94
N HIS A 213 -12.88 3.88 -0.29
CA HIS A 213 -11.63 4.39 0.28
C HIS A 213 -11.17 3.57 1.50
N VAL A 214 -12.09 3.22 2.41
CA VAL A 214 -11.77 2.33 3.54
C VAL A 214 -11.39 0.94 3.06
N ALA A 215 -12.00 0.46 1.96
CA ALA A 215 -11.60 -0.80 1.33
C ALA A 215 -10.13 -0.78 0.91
N LEU A 216 -9.68 0.31 0.30
CA LEU A 216 -8.28 0.50 -0.09
C LEU A 216 -7.33 0.55 1.12
N GLU A 217 -7.77 1.02 2.29
CA GLU A 217 -6.92 1.06 3.50
C GLU A 217 -6.93 -0.24 4.33
N VAL A 218 -8.07 -0.94 4.39
CA VAL A 218 -8.34 -2.01 5.37
C VAL A 218 -8.58 -3.38 4.71
N GLN A 219 -8.98 -3.45 3.44
CA GLN A 219 -9.41 -4.69 2.77
C GLN A 219 -8.34 -5.31 1.86
N THR A 220 -8.65 -6.51 1.34
CA THR A 220 -7.99 -7.16 0.21
C THR A 220 -8.13 -6.32 -1.04
N SER A 221 -7.07 -6.26 -1.87
CA SER A 221 -7.01 -5.46 -3.10
C SER A 221 -8.24 -5.60 -3.99
N ASP A 222 -8.77 -6.82 -4.09
CA ASP A 222 -9.79 -7.19 -5.09
C ASP A 222 -11.15 -6.53 -4.81
N ASP A 223 -11.53 -6.42 -3.53
CA ASP A 223 -12.77 -5.73 -3.12
C ASP A 223 -12.67 -4.24 -3.47
N SER A 224 -11.51 -3.61 -3.25
CA SER A 224 -11.31 -2.19 -3.54
C SER A 224 -11.38 -1.90 -5.04
N ILE A 225 -10.77 -2.75 -5.87
CA ILE A 225 -10.83 -2.64 -7.35
C ILE A 225 -12.28 -2.76 -7.82
N GLN A 226 -13.04 -3.70 -7.28
CA GLN A 226 -14.45 -3.87 -7.64
C GLN A 226 -15.31 -2.66 -7.26
N GLN A 227 -15.10 -2.09 -6.07
CA GLN A 227 -15.84 -0.88 -5.65
C GLN A 227 -15.54 0.32 -6.56
N TYR A 228 -14.27 0.55 -6.91
CA TYR A 228 -13.90 1.62 -7.83
C TYR A 228 -14.37 1.35 -9.27
N ALA A 229 -14.41 0.09 -9.72
CA ALA A 229 -15.02 -0.28 -10.99
C ALA A 229 -16.53 0.02 -11.01
N ASN A 230 -17.24 -0.23 -9.90
CA ASN A 230 -18.66 0.13 -9.76
C ASN A 230 -18.87 1.65 -9.81
N LEU A 231 -18.05 2.43 -9.11
CA LEU A 231 -18.10 3.91 -9.16
C LEU A 231 -17.78 4.44 -10.56
N SER A 232 -16.84 3.81 -11.27
CA SER A 232 -16.53 4.13 -12.66
C SER A 232 -17.73 3.88 -13.57
N ALA A 233 -18.40 2.73 -13.43
CA ALA A 233 -19.61 2.38 -14.17
C ALA A 233 -20.82 3.27 -13.85
N ALA A 234 -20.86 3.85 -12.64
CA ALA A 234 -21.91 4.80 -12.22
C ALA A 234 -21.78 6.20 -12.86
N GLY A 235 -20.79 6.43 -13.73
CA GLY A 235 -20.61 7.67 -14.48
C GLY A 235 -19.44 8.54 -14.00
N PHE A 236 -18.65 8.07 -13.04
CA PHE A 236 -17.47 8.80 -12.54
C PHE A 236 -16.14 8.28 -13.10
N GLY A 237 -16.14 7.43 -14.12
CA GLY A 237 -14.90 6.86 -14.70
C GLY A 237 -13.91 7.90 -15.23
N GLU A 238 -14.41 9.09 -15.59
CA GLU A 238 -13.60 10.24 -16.00
C GLU A 238 -13.13 11.12 -14.81
N SER A 239 -13.33 10.71 -13.56
CA SER A 239 -12.79 11.45 -12.42
C SER A 239 -11.30 11.17 -12.22
N TYR A 240 -10.49 12.23 -12.09
CA TYR A 240 -9.06 12.10 -11.77
C TYR A 240 -8.87 11.35 -10.45
N TYR A 241 -9.65 11.70 -9.42
CA TYR A 241 -9.60 11.04 -8.10
C TYR A 241 -9.86 9.53 -8.20
N ILE A 242 -10.89 9.10 -8.95
CA ILE A 242 -11.22 7.67 -9.05
C ILE A 242 -10.16 6.90 -9.83
N LEU A 243 -9.67 7.48 -10.93
CA LEU A 243 -8.56 6.90 -11.68
C LEU A 243 -7.31 6.76 -10.80
N LEU A 244 -7.01 7.78 -9.98
CA LEU A 244 -5.89 7.74 -9.05
C LEU A 244 -6.07 6.65 -7.98
N GLN A 245 -7.23 6.58 -7.34
CA GLN A 245 -7.50 5.53 -6.35
C GLN A 245 -7.50 4.12 -6.98
N THR A 246 -7.94 3.98 -8.23
CA THR A 246 -7.85 2.71 -8.98
C THR A 246 -6.38 2.33 -9.23
N ALA A 247 -5.52 3.29 -9.58
CA ALA A 247 -4.09 3.05 -9.74
C ALA A 247 -3.44 2.62 -8.41
N LEU A 248 -3.81 3.25 -7.29
CA LEU A 248 -3.36 2.86 -5.96
C LEU A 248 -3.87 1.48 -5.54
N ALA A 249 -5.11 1.13 -5.88
CA ALA A 249 -5.67 -0.20 -5.64
C ALA A 249 -4.88 -1.28 -6.39
N ASN A 250 -4.58 -1.04 -7.67
CA ASN A 250 -3.74 -1.94 -8.48
C ASN A 250 -2.31 -2.03 -7.95
N TYR A 251 -1.74 -0.92 -7.46
CA TYR A 251 -0.44 -0.93 -6.79
C TYR A 251 -0.44 -1.85 -5.56
N GLN A 252 -1.47 -1.76 -4.71
CA GLN A 252 -1.62 -2.64 -3.56
C GLN A 252 -1.88 -4.10 -3.94
N ALA A 253 -2.58 -4.33 -5.06
CA ALA A 253 -2.80 -5.64 -5.67
C ALA A 253 -1.52 -6.22 -6.30
N ARG A 254 -0.46 -5.41 -6.43
CA ARG A 254 0.78 -5.71 -7.15
C ARG A 254 0.60 -5.94 -8.66
N ASP A 255 -0.52 -5.51 -9.23
CA ASP A 255 -0.69 -5.44 -10.68
C ASP A 255 -0.05 -4.13 -11.19
N PHE A 256 1.27 -4.18 -11.35
CA PHE A 256 2.05 -3.03 -11.77
C PHE A 256 1.80 -2.63 -13.23
N ASP A 257 1.42 -3.58 -14.09
CA ASP A 257 1.12 -3.29 -15.50
C ASP A 257 -0.17 -2.48 -15.64
N ALA A 258 -1.25 -2.91 -14.96
CA ALA A 258 -2.49 -2.15 -14.92
C ALA A 258 -2.27 -0.78 -14.26
N ALA A 259 -1.50 -0.72 -13.16
CA ALA A 259 -1.22 0.53 -12.46
C ALA A 259 -0.47 1.53 -13.37
N VAL A 260 0.59 1.11 -14.07
CA VAL A 260 1.34 1.97 -15.02
C VAL A 260 0.42 2.47 -16.13
N GLY A 261 -0.44 1.59 -16.67
CA GLY A 261 -1.41 1.98 -17.69
C GLY A 261 -2.38 3.08 -17.23
N VAL A 262 -2.83 3.03 -15.97
CA VAL A 262 -3.70 4.05 -15.38
C VAL A 262 -2.93 5.34 -15.05
N PHE A 263 -1.72 5.25 -14.49
CA PHE A 263 -0.86 6.43 -14.24
C PHE A 263 -0.49 7.17 -15.52
N ALA A 264 -0.19 6.46 -16.61
CA ALA A 264 0.06 7.08 -17.91
C ALA A 264 -1.19 7.81 -18.46
N LYS A 265 -2.41 7.31 -18.19
CA LYS A 265 -3.66 8.02 -18.52
C LYS A 265 -3.84 9.27 -17.65
N LEU A 266 -3.56 9.18 -16.35
CA LEU A 266 -3.63 10.30 -15.42
C LEU A 266 -2.70 11.44 -15.85
N GLN A 267 -1.45 11.14 -16.20
CA GLN A 267 -0.47 12.14 -16.63
C GLN A 267 -0.85 12.80 -17.96
N LYS A 268 -1.52 12.09 -18.87
CA LYS A 268 -2.05 12.70 -20.11
C LYS A 268 -3.22 13.63 -19.85
N LYS A 269 -4.04 13.32 -18.84
CA LYS A 269 -5.25 14.07 -18.51
C LYS A 269 -4.94 15.32 -17.70
N ASP A 270 -4.07 15.20 -16.71
CA ASP A 270 -3.54 16.31 -15.94
C ASP A 270 -2.02 16.20 -15.87
N PRO A 271 -1.30 16.89 -16.78
CA PRO A 271 0.16 16.90 -16.79
C PRO A 271 0.75 17.49 -15.52
N TYR A 272 0.06 18.45 -14.86
CA TYR A 272 0.63 19.24 -13.77
C TYR A 272 0.32 18.68 -12.38
N SER A 273 -0.54 17.66 -12.27
CA SER A 273 -0.79 17.04 -10.98
C SER A 273 0.47 16.32 -10.49
N LEU A 274 0.88 16.60 -9.25
CA LEU A 274 1.98 15.91 -8.56
C LEU A 274 1.46 14.93 -7.50
N GLU A 275 0.15 14.73 -7.41
CA GLU A 275 -0.45 13.87 -6.39
C GLU A 275 -0.05 12.41 -6.58
N GLN A 276 0.55 11.81 -5.54
CA GLN A 276 0.92 10.38 -5.48
C GLN A 276 1.85 9.92 -6.62
N ILE A 277 2.58 10.83 -7.27
CA ILE A 277 3.59 10.47 -8.28
C ILE A 277 4.73 9.67 -7.64
N ASP A 278 4.97 9.80 -6.34
CA ASP A 278 5.92 8.96 -5.62
C ASP A 278 5.57 7.47 -5.75
N THR A 279 4.30 7.08 -5.64
CA THR A 279 3.84 5.70 -5.87
C THR A 279 4.08 5.24 -7.30
N TYR A 280 3.81 6.11 -8.29
CA TYR A 280 4.13 5.81 -9.68
C TYR A 280 5.63 5.60 -9.88
N SER A 281 6.48 6.45 -9.30
CA SER A 281 7.92 6.31 -9.37
C SER A 281 8.44 5.04 -8.69
N ASN A 282 7.80 4.59 -7.60
CA ASN A 282 8.12 3.32 -6.96
C ASN A 282 7.81 2.14 -7.89
N ILE A 283 6.71 2.21 -8.65
CA ILE A 283 6.38 1.18 -9.65
C ILE A 283 7.40 1.17 -10.78
N LEU A 284 7.75 2.34 -11.32
CA LEU A 284 8.76 2.46 -12.37
C LEU A 284 10.13 1.95 -11.91
N TYR A 285 10.48 2.19 -10.64
CA TYR A 285 11.68 1.68 -10.01
C TYR A 285 11.67 0.15 -9.93
N VAL A 286 10.58 -0.45 -9.43
CA VAL A 286 10.43 -1.92 -9.31
C VAL A 286 10.44 -2.60 -10.68
N LYS A 287 9.86 -1.98 -11.70
CA LYS A 287 9.90 -2.48 -13.09
C LYS A 287 11.21 -2.14 -13.83
N GLU A 288 12.14 -1.45 -13.18
CA GLU A 288 13.42 -0.99 -13.75
C GLU A 288 13.28 -0.15 -15.04
N MET A 289 12.17 0.58 -15.20
CA MET A 289 11.88 1.40 -16.38
C MET A 289 12.62 2.75 -16.31
N LYS A 290 13.95 2.69 -16.46
CA LYS A 290 14.87 3.84 -16.43
C LYS A 290 14.46 5.05 -17.29
N PRO A 291 14.06 4.91 -18.57
CA PRO A 291 13.75 6.07 -19.40
C PRO A 291 12.48 6.80 -18.94
N GLU A 292 11.44 6.05 -18.55
CA GLU A 292 10.18 6.61 -18.08
C GLU A 292 10.35 7.33 -16.74
N LEU A 293 11.11 6.73 -15.82
CA LEU A 293 11.42 7.35 -14.53
C LEU A 293 12.23 8.64 -14.70
N ASN A 294 13.18 8.65 -15.64
CA ASN A 294 13.95 9.86 -15.94
C ASN A 294 13.06 10.99 -16.50
N HIS A 295 12.19 10.66 -17.46
CA HIS A 295 11.22 11.62 -18.00
C HIS A 295 10.31 12.17 -16.89
N LEU A 296 9.79 11.29 -16.04
CA LEU A 296 8.96 11.67 -14.90
C LEU A 296 9.68 12.60 -13.92
N ALA A 297 10.93 12.28 -13.56
CA ALA A 297 11.72 13.11 -12.65
C ALA A 297 12.01 14.50 -13.22
N HIS A 298 12.36 14.60 -14.50
CA HIS A 298 12.54 15.89 -15.18
C HIS A 298 11.25 16.70 -15.26
N HIS A 299 10.13 16.05 -15.60
CA HIS A 299 8.83 16.68 -15.68
C HIS A 299 8.38 17.21 -14.30
N ALA A 300 8.43 16.38 -13.25
CA ALA A 300 8.04 16.78 -11.90
C ALA A 300 8.86 17.98 -11.39
N CYS A 301 10.17 18.00 -11.68
CA CYS A 301 11.04 19.12 -11.34
C CYS A 301 10.71 20.43 -12.08
N GLN A 302 10.16 20.35 -13.30
CA GLN A 302 9.70 21.52 -14.07
C GLN A 302 8.39 22.09 -13.53
N VAL A 303 7.49 21.24 -13.01
CA VAL A 303 6.20 21.65 -12.44
C VAL A 303 6.42 22.30 -11.07
N ASP A 304 6.96 21.55 -10.12
CA ASP A 304 7.32 22.07 -8.81
C ASP A 304 8.51 21.31 -8.23
N LYS A 305 9.61 22.03 -8.04
CA LYS A 305 10.86 21.52 -7.48
C LYS A 305 10.80 21.33 -5.97
N TYR A 306 10.00 22.12 -5.25
CA TYR A 306 9.96 22.15 -3.78
C TYR A 306 8.73 21.44 -3.23
N CYS A 307 8.39 20.31 -3.84
CA CYS A 307 7.32 19.41 -3.46
C CYS A 307 7.94 18.10 -2.94
N GLU A 308 7.37 17.52 -1.87
CA GLU A 308 7.88 16.29 -1.26
C GLU A 308 7.80 15.10 -2.23
N GLU A 309 6.73 14.98 -3.00
CA GLU A 309 6.56 13.95 -4.02
C GLU A 309 7.65 14.06 -5.09
N THR A 310 7.91 15.25 -5.64
CA THR A 310 8.99 15.48 -6.62
C THR A 310 10.35 15.08 -6.06
N CYS A 311 10.65 15.43 -4.80
CA CYS A 311 11.90 15.04 -4.16
C CYS A 311 12.04 13.51 -4.06
N CYS A 312 10.96 12.80 -3.74
CA CYS A 312 10.95 11.33 -3.71
C CYS A 312 11.16 10.71 -5.09
N VAL A 313 10.51 11.25 -6.13
CA VAL A 313 10.70 10.77 -7.52
C VAL A 313 12.15 10.93 -7.96
N ILE A 314 12.77 12.08 -7.67
CA ILE A 314 14.19 12.32 -7.98
C ILE A 314 15.10 11.40 -7.16
N GLY A 315 14.74 11.14 -5.89
CA GLY A 315 15.43 10.16 -5.04
C GLY A 315 15.44 8.76 -5.67
N ASN A 316 14.27 8.28 -6.10
CA ASN A 316 14.11 7.00 -6.79
C ASN A 316 14.90 6.95 -8.11
N TYR A 317 14.91 8.04 -8.87
CA TYR A 317 15.71 8.15 -10.08
C TYR A 317 17.21 7.98 -9.81
N TYR A 318 17.76 8.67 -8.79
CA TYR A 318 19.17 8.52 -8.42
C TYR A 318 19.50 7.15 -7.82
N SER A 319 18.57 6.57 -7.05
CA SER A 319 18.68 5.20 -6.54
C SER A 319 18.82 4.20 -7.68
N LEU A 320 17.99 4.32 -8.73
CA LEU A 320 18.04 3.44 -9.91
C LEU A 320 19.33 3.60 -10.74
N GLN A 321 20.05 4.72 -10.56
CA GLN A 321 21.39 4.93 -11.13
C GLN A 321 22.54 4.40 -10.24
N GLY A 322 22.24 3.88 -9.05
CA GLY A 322 23.23 3.45 -8.06
C GLY A 322 23.89 4.61 -7.30
N LEU A 323 23.34 5.83 -7.39
CA LEU A 323 23.86 7.03 -6.72
C LEU A 323 23.14 7.25 -5.37
N HIS A 324 23.29 6.29 -4.45
CA HIS A 324 22.57 6.22 -3.18
C HIS A 324 22.77 7.45 -2.28
N GLU A 325 23.98 8.02 -2.22
CA GLU A 325 24.25 9.24 -1.43
C GLU A 325 23.41 10.43 -1.92
N LYS A 326 23.25 10.59 -3.24
CA LYS A 326 22.41 11.65 -3.81
C LYS A 326 20.94 11.38 -3.53
N ALA A 327 20.50 10.13 -3.65
CA ALA A 327 19.12 9.74 -3.33
C ALA A 327 18.77 10.12 -1.88
N ILE A 328 19.65 9.82 -0.92
CA ILE A 328 19.48 10.19 0.50
C ILE A 328 19.36 11.71 0.67
N VAL A 329 20.17 12.51 -0.02
CA VAL A 329 20.06 13.98 0.07
C VAL A 329 18.68 14.46 -0.41
N TYR A 330 18.11 13.85 -1.46
CA TYR A 330 16.77 14.20 -1.94
C TYR A 330 15.66 13.71 -1.01
N PHE A 331 15.77 12.51 -0.44
CA PHE A 331 14.82 12.06 0.59
C PHE A 331 14.88 12.93 1.85
N GLN A 332 16.08 13.36 2.28
CA GLN A 332 16.23 14.33 3.36
C GLN A 332 15.60 15.69 3.04
N ARG A 333 15.63 16.13 1.78
CA ARG A 333 14.94 17.35 1.33
C ARG A 333 13.42 17.17 1.39
N ALA A 334 12.89 16.03 0.93
CA ALA A 334 11.48 15.70 1.08
C ALA A 334 11.04 15.79 2.56
N LEU A 335 11.85 15.22 3.46
CA LEU A 335 11.60 15.25 4.91
C LEU A 335 11.76 16.64 5.57
N LYS A 336 12.45 17.59 4.92
CA LYS A 336 12.50 18.98 5.37
C LYS A 336 11.24 19.75 4.97
N LEU A 337 10.66 19.43 3.82
CA LEU A 337 9.38 19.99 3.38
C LEU A 337 8.23 19.43 4.21
N ASN A 338 8.19 18.10 4.33
CA ASN A 338 7.18 17.39 5.11
C ASN A 338 7.81 16.27 5.95
N ARG A 339 7.98 16.55 7.25
CA ARG A 339 8.59 15.60 8.20
C ARG A 339 7.73 14.36 8.46
N GLN A 340 6.42 14.48 8.27
CA GLN A 340 5.43 13.41 8.45
C GLN A 340 5.30 12.52 7.20
N TYR A 341 6.12 12.73 6.18
CA TYR A 341 6.08 11.95 4.96
C TYR A 341 6.70 10.55 5.14
N THR A 342 5.87 9.54 5.38
CA THR A 342 6.32 8.18 5.72
C THR A 342 7.15 7.54 4.62
N SER A 343 6.76 7.67 3.34
CA SER A 343 7.45 6.99 2.24
C SER A 343 8.90 7.47 2.06
N ALA A 344 9.19 8.75 2.32
CA ALA A 344 10.58 9.23 2.30
C ALA A 344 11.44 8.59 3.40
N TRP A 345 10.89 8.36 4.61
CA TRP A 345 11.62 7.68 5.69
C TRP A 345 11.93 6.22 5.33
N THR A 346 10.97 5.50 4.73
CA THR A 346 11.18 4.11 4.31
C THR A 346 12.20 4.03 3.17
N LEU A 347 12.08 4.86 2.15
CA LEU A 347 13.00 4.88 1.01
C LEU A 347 14.42 5.27 1.44
N MET A 348 14.55 6.27 2.34
CA MET A 348 15.85 6.61 2.91
C MET A 348 16.46 5.45 3.72
N GLY A 349 15.64 4.67 4.42
CA GLY A 349 16.08 3.44 5.09
C GLY A 349 16.63 2.41 4.11
N HIS A 350 15.97 2.22 2.95
CA HIS A 350 16.46 1.34 1.88
C HIS A 350 17.81 1.81 1.33
N GLU A 351 17.98 3.10 1.05
CA GLU A 351 19.27 3.63 0.57
C GLU A 351 20.40 3.45 1.60
N PHE A 352 20.11 3.57 2.89
CA PHE A 352 21.10 3.30 3.94
C PHE A 352 21.48 1.81 4.01
N MET A 353 20.55 0.91 3.69
CA MET A 353 20.84 -0.52 3.58
C MET A 353 21.79 -0.82 2.42
N GLU A 354 21.58 -0.19 1.26
CA GLU A 354 22.49 -0.31 0.10
C GLU A 354 23.89 0.24 0.40
N LEU A 355 23.97 1.32 1.18
CA LEU A 355 25.24 1.85 1.70
C LEU A 355 25.85 1.02 2.85
N LYS A 356 25.26 -0.13 3.20
CA LYS A 356 25.70 -1.00 4.30
C LYS A 356 25.77 -0.29 5.65
N ASN A 357 24.89 0.68 5.88
CA ASN A 357 24.76 1.41 7.13
C ASN A 357 23.46 1.02 7.86
N PRO A 358 23.43 -0.14 8.54
CA PRO A 358 22.20 -0.66 9.16
C PRO A 358 21.72 0.19 10.35
N THR A 359 22.59 0.94 11.02
CA THR A 359 22.19 1.76 12.18
C THR A 359 21.33 2.94 11.74
N ALA A 360 21.75 3.67 10.71
CA ALA A 360 20.97 4.77 10.13
C ALA A 360 19.67 4.26 9.47
N ALA A 361 19.69 3.07 8.88
CA ALA A 361 18.50 2.42 8.33
C ALA A 361 17.46 2.13 9.43
N ILE A 362 17.87 1.54 10.56
CA ILE A 362 16.98 1.26 11.70
C ILE A 362 16.33 2.54 12.23
N GLU A 363 17.09 3.63 12.39
CA GLU A 363 16.53 4.91 12.83
C GLU A 363 15.49 5.45 11.86
N SER A 364 15.75 5.32 10.55
CA SER A 364 14.85 5.78 9.50
C SER A 364 13.55 4.99 9.48
N TYR A 365 13.62 3.65 9.55
CA TYR A 365 12.43 2.82 9.59
C TYR A 365 11.64 2.96 10.89
N ARG A 366 12.30 3.12 12.05
CA ARG A 366 11.59 3.39 13.31
C ARG A 366 10.76 4.67 13.23
N LYS A 367 11.34 5.75 12.69
CA LYS A 367 10.61 7.00 12.44
C LYS A 367 9.44 6.81 11.48
N ALA A 368 9.60 6.00 10.43
CA ALA A 368 8.49 5.68 9.54
C ALA A 368 7.34 4.99 10.28
N VAL A 369 7.65 4.01 11.14
CA VAL A 369 6.68 3.28 11.97
C VAL A 369 6.00 4.19 13.00
N ASP A 370 6.76 5.10 13.63
CA ASP A 370 6.22 6.03 14.62
C ASP A 370 5.21 7.01 14.00
N ILE A 371 5.45 7.42 12.73
CA ILE A 371 4.53 8.27 11.98
C ILE A 371 3.33 7.46 11.49
N ASN A 372 3.57 6.32 10.84
CA ASN A 372 2.52 5.46 10.32
C ASN A 372 2.80 3.99 10.64
N CYS A 373 2.16 3.51 11.71
CA CYS A 373 2.25 2.12 12.14
C CYS A 373 1.65 1.11 11.13
N ARG A 374 0.91 1.56 10.11
CA ARG A 374 0.31 0.72 9.07
C ARG A 374 1.21 0.52 7.84
N ASP A 375 2.36 1.18 7.75
CA ASP A 375 3.28 0.94 6.63
C ASP A 375 4.04 -0.38 6.84
N TYR A 376 3.59 -1.43 6.13
CA TYR A 376 4.22 -2.74 6.19
C TYR A 376 5.66 -2.75 5.66
N ARG A 377 6.02 -1.82 4.75
CA ARG A 377 7.36 -1.74 4.17
C ARG A 377 8.39 -1.36 5.22
N ALA A 378 8.03 -0.45 6.12
CA ALA A 378 8.90 -0.05 7.24
C ALA A 378 9.15 -1.22 8.21
N TRP A 379 8.10 -1.99 8.54
CA TRP A 379 8.21 -3.17 9.40
C TRP A 379 9.04 -4.28 8.75
N TYR A 380 8.83 -4.52 7.45
CA TYR A 380 9.63 -5.48 6.68
C TYR A 380 11.09 -5.03 6.58
N GLY A 381 11.34 -3.75 6.29
CA GLY A 381 12.67 -3.16 6.26
C GLY A 381 13.42 -3.33 7.58
N LEU A 382 12.75 -3.08 8.73
CA LEU A 382 13.31 -3.38 10.05
C LEU A 382 13.66 -4.86 10.20
N GLY A 383 12.73 -5.77 9.85
CA GLY A 383 12.97 -7.21 9.91
C GLY A 383 14.21 -7.62 9.12
N GLN A 384 14.32 -7.12 7.88
CA GLN A 384 15.46 -7.38 6.99
C GLN A 384 16.77 -6.80 7.52
N THR A 385 16.76 -5.60 8.09
CA THR A 385 17.96 -5.02 8.71
C THR A 385 18.42 -5.84 9.92
N TYR A 386 17.49 -6.29 10.78
CA TYR A 386 17.82 -7.15 11.93
C TYR A 386 18.25 -8.56 11.52
N GLU A 387 17.74 -9.06 10.40
CA GLU A 387 18.19 -10.32 9.78
C GLU A 387 19.65 -10.22 9.32
N ILE A 388 20.03 -9.12 8.64
CA ILE A 388 21.41 -8.85 8.22
C ILE A 388 22.34 -8.72 9.43
N LEU A 389 21.85 -8.14 10.53
CA LEU A 389 22.57 -8.09 11.82
C LEU A 389 22.61 -9.44 12.57
N LYS A 390 22.07 -10.53 11.99
CA LYS A 390 22.02 -11.88 12.56
C LYS A 390 21.34 -11.93 13.94
N MET A 391 20.30 -11.11 14.13
CA MET A 391 19.47 -11.10 15.35
C MET A 391 18.07 -11.67 15.07
N PRO A 392 17.92 -13.01 15.00
CA PRO A 392 16.70 -13.65 14.50
C PRO A 392 15.46 -13.45 15.40
N PHE A 393 15.63 -13.26 16.72
CA PHE A 393 14.50 -12.97 17.63
C PHE A 393 13.84 -11.61 17.36
N TYR A 394 14.66 -10.58 17.09
CA TYR A 394 14.14 -9.26 16.73
C TYR A 394 13.53 -9.27 15.33
N CYS A 395 14.20 -9.94 14.37
CA CYS A 395 13.65 -10.20 13.03
C CYS A 395 12.21 -10.73 13.11
N LEU A 396 12.03 -11.81 13.88
CA LEU A 396 10.75 -12.50 14.01
C LEU A 396 9.63 -11.57 14.46
N TYR A 397 9.90 -10.73 15.48
CA TYR A 397 8.92 -9.77 15.96
C TYR A 397 8.48 -8.79 14.86
N TYR A 398 9.45 -8.19 14.14
CA TYR A 398 9.14 -7.20 13.12
C TYR A 398 8.43 -7.80 11.90
N TYR A 399 8.83 -8.98 11.44
CA TYR A 399 8.12 -9.68 10.38
C TYR A 399 6.72 -10.14 10.79
N GLN A 400 6.49 -10.51 12.04
CA GLN A 400 5.14 -10.80 12.53
C GLN A 400 4.25 -9.55 12.51
N GLN A 401 4.79 -8.36 12.79
CA GLN A 401 4.02 -7.12 12.65
C GLN A 401 3.72 -6.81 11.19
N ALA A 402 4.68 -6.99 10.29
CA ALA A 402 4.45 -6.83 8.85
C ALA A 402 3.37 -7.80 8.33
N GLN A 403 3.41 -9.06 8.76
CA GLN A 403 2.42 -10.08 8.40
C GLN A 403 1.01 -9.73 8.91
N LYS A 404 0.86 -9.13 10.10
CA LYS A 404 -0.45 -8.69 10.59
C LYS A 404 -1.08 -7.63 9.68
N LEU A 405 -0.26 -6.77 9.07
CA LEU A 405 -0.73 -5.73 8.14
C LEU A 405 -1.07 -6.32 6.77
N ARG A 406 -0.27 -7.26 6.28
CA ARG A 406 -0.52 -7.98 5.01
C ARG A 406 -0.51 -9.50 5.24
N PRO A 407 -1.65 -10.09 5.64
CA PRO A 407 -1.73 -11.52 5.94
C PRO A 407 -1.65 -12.42 4.70
N ASN A 408 -1.92 -11.84 3.52
CA ASN A 408 -1.95 -12.52 2.22
C ASN A 408 -0.71 -12.19 1.37
N ASP A 409 0.38 -11.72 1.96
CA ASP A 409 1.64 -11.54 1.22
C ASP A 409 2.55 -12.75 1.46
N SER A 410 2.88 -13.47 0.37
CA SER A 410 3.76 -14.63 0.40
C SER A 410 5.19 -14.28 0.80
N ARG A 411 5.70 -13.07 0.46
CA ARG A 411 7.07 -12.64 0.79
C ARG A 411 7.29 -12.54 2.31
N MET A 412 6.29 -11.99 3.01
CA MET A 412 6.33 -11.88 4.48
C MET A 412 6.35 -13.26 5.14
N LEU A 413 5.59 -14.21 4.60
CA LEU A 413 5.51 -15.58 5.10
C LEU A 413 6.80 -16.37 4.86
N VAL A 414 7.44 -16.18 3.70
CA VAL A 414 8.75 -16.76 3.39
C VAL A 414 9.82 -16.21 4.35
N ALA A 415 9.88 -14.89 4.54
CA ALA A 415 10.83 -14.27 5.45
C ALA A 415 10.63 -14.72 6.92
N LEU A 416 9.38 -14.93 7.34
CA LEU A 416 9.08 -15.56 8.63
C LEU A 416 9.59 -17.01 8.70
N GLY A 417 9.37 -17.80 7.65
CA GLY A 417 9.87 -19.16 7.54
C GLY A 417 11.40 -19.21 7.67
N ASP A 418 12.11 -18.32 6.99
CA ASP A 418 13.58 -18.19 7.08
C ASP A 418 14.03 -17.84 8.49
N CYS A 419 13.36 -16.88 9.15
CA CYS A 419 13.69 -16.53 10.53
C CYS A 419 13.35 -17.68 11.52
N TYR A 420 12.34 -18.52 11.26
CA TYR A 420 12.10 -19.74 12.05
C TYR A 420 13.14 -20.83 11.80
N GLU A 421 13.61 -21.01 10.57
CA GLU A 421 14.69 -21.94 10.23
C GLU A 421 15.98 -21.55 10.96
N LYS A 422 16.33 -20.25 10.94
CA LYS A 422 17.47 -19.70 11.71
C LYS A 422 17.34 -19.85 13.23
N LEU A 423 16.13 -20.02 13.74
CA LEU A 423 15.85 -20.29 15.16
C LEU A 423 15.72 -21.80 15.47
N GLU A 424 16.00 -22.67 14.49
CA GLU A 424 15.86 -24.13 14.58
C GLU A 424 14.42 -24.61 14.87
N LYS A 425 13.42 -23.74 14.65
CA LYS A 425 12.00 -24.06 14.85
C LYS A 425 11.37 -24.61 13.57
N LEU A 426 11.86 -25.76 13.15
CA LEU A 426 11.56 -26.36 11.84
C LEU A 426 10.05 -26.59 11.61
N GLN A 427 9.29 -26.99 12.62
CA GLN A 427 7.84 -27.21 12.50
C GLN A 427 7.04 -25.92 12.25
N GLU A 428 7.49 -24.80 12.83
CA GLU A 428 6.87 -23.48 12.61
C GLU A 428 7.25 -22.91 11.24
N ALA A 429 8.49 -23.18 10.79
CA ALA A 429 8.95 -22.87 9.44
C ALA A 429 8.10 -23.61 8.38
N LYS A 430 7.86 -24.93 8.54
CA LYS A 430 6.96 -25.70 7.63
C LYS A 430 5.60 -25.05 7.49
N LYS A 431 4.96 -24.69 8.61
CA LYS A 431 3.63 -24.07 8.60
C LYS A 431 3.66 -22.72 7.88
N SER A 432 4.72 -21.95 8.06
CA SER A 432 4.89 -20.64 7.43
C SER A 432 5.05 -20.76 5.92
N PHE A 433 5.92 -21.66 5.45
CA PHE A 433 6.11 -21.92 4.02
C PHE A 433 4.87 -22.54 3.37
N PHE A 434 4.21 -23.50 4.03
CA PHE A 434 2.95 -24.07 3.53
C PHE A 434 1.87 -22.99 3.37
N ARG A 435 1.77 -22.07 4.35
CA ARG A 435 0.86 -20.93 4.24
C ARG A 435 1.25 -20.00 3.10
N ALA A 436 2.54 -19.75 2.87
CA ALA A 436 3.00 -18.94 1.73
C ALA A 436 2.56 -19.55 0.39
N ILE A 437 2.66 -20.87 0.24
CA ILE A 437 2.20 -21.61 -0.95
C ILE A 437 0.68 -21.47 -1.12
N SER A 438 -0.10 -21.55 -0.04
CA SER A 438 -1.57 -21.45 -0.09
C SER A 438 -2.08 -20.06 -0.52
N VAL A 439 -1.31 -19.02 -0.25
CA VAL A 439 -1.66 -17.62 -0.54
C VAL A 439 -1.30 -17.25 -1.99
N GLY A 440 -0.46 -18.04 -2.66
CA GLY A 440 0.06 -17.76 -3.99
C GLY A 440 1.51 -17.30 -3.91
N ASP A 441 2.42 -18.26 -4.08
CA ASP A 441 3.83 -17.96 -4.27
C ASP A 441 4.09 -17.68 -5.76
N LEU A 442 4.35 -16.43 -6.09
CA LEU A 442 4.62 -15.99 -7.46
C LEU A 442 5.96 -16.53 -8.00
N GLU A 443 6.94 -16.74 -7.11
CA GLU A 443 8.33 -17.01 -7.48
C GLU A 443 8.74 -18.47 -7.24
N GLY A 444 7.89 -19.28 -6.59
CA GLY A 444 8.14 -20.69 -6.28
C GLY A 444 9.17 -20.94 -5.16
N ILE A 445 9.70 -19.87 -4.55
CA ILE A 445 10.73 -19.89 -3.51
C ILE A 445 10.25 -20.63 -2.26
N ALA A 446 8.98 -20.44 -1.87
CA ALA A 446 8.40 -21.10 -0.70
C ALA A 446 8.32 -22.62 -0.90
N VAL A 447 8.05 -23.08 -2.14
CA VAL A 447 7.96 -24.51 -2.46
C VAL A 447 9.33 -25.17 -2.32
N ILE A 448 10.39 -24.55 -2.84
CA ILE A 448 11.76 -25.07 -2.72
C ILE A 448 12.20 -25.09 -1.26
N LYS A 449 11.99 -24.00 -0.52
CA LYS A 449 12.38 -23.91 0.89
C LYS A 449 11.68 -24.96 1.73
N LEU A 450 10.39 -25.20 1.47
CA LEU A 450 9.65 -26.28 2.12
C LEU A 450 10.23 -27.66 1.76
N ALA A 451 10.55 -27.89 0.47
CA ALA A 451 11.15 -29.16 0.03
C ALA A 451 12.51 -29.43 0.69
N ARG A 452 13.39 -28.41 0.76
CA ARG A 452 14.68 -28.49 1.48
C ARG A 452 14.49 -28.80 2.96
N LEU A 453 13.48 -28.21 3.59
CA LEU A 453 13.21 -28.42 5.00
C LEU A 453 12.63 -29.81 5.30
N HIS A 454 11.86 -30.40 4.37
CA HIS A 454 11.47 -31.82 4.45
C HIS A 454 12.67 -32.77 4.25
N ASP A 455 13.60 -32.43 3.34
CA ASP A 455 14.85 -33.18 3.14
C ASP A 455 15.73 -33.17 4.40
N GLN A 456 15.90 -32.00 5.04
CA GLN A 456 16.58 -31.86 6.33
C GLN A 456 15.95 -32.72 7.45
N LEU A 457 14.65 -33.01 7.36
CA LEU A 457 13.91 -33.82 8.33
C LEU A 457 13.79 -35.30 7.93
N HIS A 458 14.43 -35.71 6.83
CA HIS A 458 14.39 -37.06 6.28
C HIS A 458 12.99 -37.55 5.88
N GLU A 459 12.08 -36.63 5.57
CA GLU A 459 10.74 -36.93 5.04
C GLU A 459 10.78 -36.97 3.50
N GLU A 460 11.49 -37.97 2.96
CA GLU A 460 11.83 -38.04 1.52
C GLU A 460 10.61 -38.04 0.59
N ASP A 461 9.52 -38.70 0.98
CA ASP A 461 8.29 -38.82 0.17
C ASP A 461 7.60 -37.47 -0.02
N ASP A 462 7.56 -36.63 1.02
CA ASP A 462 6.94 -35.31 0.94
C ASP A 462 7.87 -34.30 0.28
N ALA A 463 9.18 -34.39 0.53
CA ALA A 463 10.18 -33.60 -0.19
C ALA A 463 10.08 -33.81 -1.71
N ALA A 464 9.97 -35.06 -2.18
CA ALA A 464 9.84 -35.38 -3.59
C ALA A 464 8.57 -34.76 -4.22
N LYS A 465 7.44 -34.76 -3.51
CA LYS A 465 6.19 -34.13 -3.99
C LYS A 465 6.37 -32.63 -4.21
N TYR A 466 6.99 -31.92 -3.27
CA TYR A 466 7.21 -30.48 -3.39
C TYR A 466 8.26 -30.13 -4.46
N TYR A 467 9.32 -30.93 -4.61
CA TYR A 467 10.27 -30.74 -5.71
C TYR A 467 9.63 -30.96 -7.09
N LEU A 468 8.78 -31.97 -7.25
CA LEU A 468 8.02 -32.19 -8.49
C LEU A 468 7.09 -31.01 -8.79
N ARG A 469 6.35 -30.55 -7.79
CA ARG A 469 5.48 -29.36 -7.92
C ARG A 469 6.28 -28.11 -8.30
N TYR A 470 7.48 -27.92 -7.75
CA TYR A 470 8.35 -26.82 -8.11
C TYR A 470 8.77 -26.90 -9.58
N ILE A 471 9.18 -28.09 -10.05
CA ILE A 471 9.55 -28.31 -11.46
C ILE A 471 8.39 -27.96 -12.38
N GLU A 472 7.18 -28.47 -12.11
CA GLU A 472 5.97 -28.16 -12.88
C GLU A 472 5.68 -26.65 -12.92
N GLN A 473 5.80 -25.95 -11.78
CA GLN A 473 5.62 -24.50 -11.71
C GLN A 473 6.66 -23.74 -12.55
N THR A 474 7.93 -24.15 -12.50
CA THR A 474 8.99 -23.51 -13.30
C THR A 474 8.84 -23.77 -14.81
N GLU A 475 8.32 -24.93 -15.20
CA GLU A 475 8.01 -25.22 -16.61
C GLU A 475 6.85 -24.33 -17.13
N MET A 476 5.94 -23.90 -16.26
CA MET A 476 4.83 -23.00 -16.60
C MET A 476 5.20 -21.52 -16.61
N ILE A 477 5.99 -21.05 -15.64
CA ILE A 477 6.31 -19.62 -15.43
C ILE A 477 7.61 -19.21 -16.17
N GLY A 478 8.45 -20.18 -16.54
CA GLY A 478 9.80 -19.96 -17.03
C GLY A 478 10.84 -20.04 -15.89
N VAL A 479 12.10 -20.32 -16.25
CA VAL A 479 13.17 -20.61 -15.28
C VAL A 479 13.51 -19.37 -14.44
N VAL A 480 13.23 -19.43 -13.13
CA VAL A 480 13.54 -18.37 -12.15
C VAL A 480 14.98 -18.50 -11.63
N SER A 481 15.42 -19.71 -11.30
CA SER A 481 16.80 -20.02 -10.89
C SER A 481 17.27 -21.36 -11.44
N THR A 482 18.35 -21.34 -12.20
CA THR A 482 18.96 -22.56 -12.77
C THR A 482 19.57 -23.44 -11.68
N GLU A 483 20.15 -22.83 -10.65
CA GLU A 483 20.79 -23.54 -9.52
C GLU A 483 19.77 -24.36 -8.73
N GLU A 484 18.64 -23.75 -8.37
CA GLU A 484 17.64 -24.42 -7.53
C GLU A 484 16.87 -25.50 -8.31
N LEU A 485 16.69 -25.29 -9.60
CA LEU A 485 16.14 -26.28 -10.51
C LEU A 485 17.07 -27.50 -10.66
N CYS A 486 18.39 -27.28 -10.72
CA CYS A 486 19.37 -28.37 -10.71
C CYS A 486 19.28 -29.21 -9.43
N ILE A 487 19.19 -28.55 -8.27
CA ILE A 487 19.04 -29.25 -6.97
C ILE A 487 17.76 -30.09 -6.97
N ALA A 488 16.64 -29.54 -7.46
CA ALA A 488 15.38 -30.25 -7.56
C ALA A 488 15.48 -31.49 -8.46
N TYR A 489 16.07 -31.37 -9.65
CA TYR A 489 16.25 -32.51 -10.56
C TYR A 489 17.16 -33.58 -9.97
N THR A 490 18.29 -33.20 -9.36
CA THR A 490 19.22 -34.15 -8.73
C THR A 490 18.53 -34.91 -7.59
N PHE A 491 17.74 -34.21 -6.75
CA PHE A 491 17.00 -34.85 -5.66
C PHE A 491 15.96 -35.85 -6.18
N VAL A 492 15.14 -35.45 -7.16
CA VAL A 492 14.10 -36.28 -7.74
C VAL A 492 14.69 -37.52 -8.44
N ALA A 493 15.80 -37.36 -9.17
CA ALA A 493 16.49 -38.48 -9.80
C ALA A 493 17.02 -39.49 -8.77
N ARG A 494 17.63 -39.01 -7.67
CA ARG A 494 18.09 -39.86 -6.55
C ARG A 494 16.92 -40.56 -5.85
N TYR A 495 15.81 -39.87 -5.65
CA TYR A 495 14.60 -40.43 -5.04
C TYR A 495 14.01 -41.58 -5.87
N TYR A 496 13.86 -41.39 -7.19
CA TYR A 496 13.36 -42.45 -8.08
C TYR A 496 14.33 -43.63 -8.23
N LEU A 497 15.64 -43.37 -8.19
CA LEU A 497 16.66 -44.42 -8.14
C LEU A 497 16.51 -45.28 -6.87
N LYS A 498 16.35 -44.65 -5.70
CA LYS A 498 16.09 -45.36 -4.44
C LYS A 498 14.79 -46.18 -4.48
N LYS A 499 13.72 -45.67 -5.09
CA LYS A 499 12.44 -46.38 -5.27
C LYS A 499 12.43 -47.38 -6.44
N LYS A 500 13.58 -47.60 -7.09
CA LYS A 500 13.76 -48.53 -8.23
C LYS A 500 12.90 -48.21 -9.46
N LYS A 501 12.43 -46.96 -9.59
CA LYS A 501 11.73 -46.46 -10.77
C LYS A 501 12.73 -45.90 -11.78
N LEU A 502 13.45 -46.81 -12.44
CA LEU A 502 14.63 -46.48 -13.25
C LEU A 502 14.32 -45.60 -14.48
N MET A 503 13.13 -45.74 -15.08
CA MET A 503 12.73 -44.95 -16.25
C MET A 503 12.56 -43.47 -15.91
N GLU A 504 11.81 -43.17 -14.85
CA GLU A 504 11.60 -41.81 -14.36
C GLU A 504 12.92 -41.18 -13.89
N ALA A 505 13.76 -41.96 -13.19
CA ALA A 505 15.09 -41.52 -12.78
C ALA A 505 16.00 -41.15 -13.97
N GLU A 506 15.94 -41.89 -15.09
CA GLU A 506 16.73 -41.62 -16.30
C GLU A 506 16.30 -40.31 -16.98
N VAL A 507 14.99 -40.01 -17.01
CA VAL A 507 14.47 -38.75 -17.56
C VAL A 507 15.01 -37.55 -16.79
N TYR A 508 14.90 -37.55 -15.46
CA TYR A 508 15.40 -36.44 -14.64
C TYR A 508 16.93 -36.35 -14.63
N ALA A 509 17.64 -37.48 -14.68
CA ALA A 509 19.11 -37.49 -14.80
C ALA A 509 19.60 -36.95 -16.15
N HIS A 510 18.86 -37.17 -17.23
CA HIS A 510 19.12 -36.52 -18.51
C HIS A 510 18.85 -35.01 -18.44
N LYS A 511 17.76 -34.58 -17.81
CA LYS A 511 17.49 -33.14 -17.56
C LYS A 511 18.62 -32.48 -16.75
N CYS A 512 19.18 -33.13 -15.73
CA CYS A 512 20.39 -32.65 -15.03
C CYS A 512 21.60 -32.46 -15.97
N CYS A 513 21.75 -33.31 -16.99
CA CYS A 513 22.89 -33.25 -17.91
C CYS A 513 22.85 -32.05 -18.87
N GLU A 514 21.68 -31.42 -19.03
CA GLU A 514 21.49 -30.24 -19.88
C GLU A 514 22.08 -28.98 -19.24
N TYR A 515 22.14 -28.92 -17.90
CA TYR A 515 22.69 -27.79 -17.16
C TYR A 515 24.18 -27.99 -16.84
N ASN A 516 24.99 -26.94 -16.99
CA ASN A 516 26.45 -27.03 -16.79
C ASN A 516 26.84 -27.38 -15.35
N GLU A 517 26.11 -26.87 -14.35
CA GLU A 517 26.41 -27.04 -12.93
C GLU A 517 26.15 -28.46 -12.42
N SER A 518 25.07 -29.10 -12.87
CA SER A 518 24.68 -30.45 -12.43
C SER A 518 25.10 -31.56 -13.41
N ARG A 519 25.85 -31.24 -14.47
CA ARG A 519 26.20 -32.19 -15.53
C ARG A 519 27.03 -33.38 -15.04
N GLU A 520 27.96 -33.16 -14.14
CA GLU A 520 28.81 -34.23 -13.60
C GLU A 520 28.02 -35.17 -12.69
N GLU A 521 27.14 -34.61 -11.86
CA GLU A 521 26.21 -35.38 -11.02
C GLU A 521 25.17 -36.13 -11.86
N GLY A 522 24.63 -35.52 -12.93
CA GLY A 522 23.74 -36.21 -13.85
C GLY A 522 24.42 -37.40 -14.54
N LYS A 523 25.69 -37.24 -14.96
CA LYS A 523 26.47 -38.34 -15.54
C LYS A 523 26.80 -39.44 -14.53
N SER A 524 27.05 -39.11 -13.26
CA SER A 524 27.26 -40.14 -12.24
C SER A 524 25.97 -40.91 -11.96
N LEU A 525 24.83 -40.23 -11.85
CA LEU A 525 23.52 -40.84 -11.70
C LEU A 525 23.17 -41.76 -12.88
N LEU A 526 23.41 -41.34 -14.12
CA LEU A 526 23.19 -42.20 -15.30
C LEU A 526 24.05 -43.48 -15.27
N LYS A 527 25.30 -43.40 -14.79
CA LYS A 527 26.15 -44.58 -14.59
C LYS A 527 25.61 -45.50 -13.51
N GLU A 528 25.13 -44.95 -12.39
CA GLU A 528 24.50 -45.73 -11.31
C GLU A 528 23.20 -46.41 -11.75
N ILE A 529 22.39 -45.73 -12.56
CA ILE A 529 21.17 -46.28 -13.17
C ILE A 529 21.53 -47.43 -14.13
N ALA A 530 22.55 -47.26 -14.98
CA ALA A 530 23.04 -48.31 -15.89
C ALA A 530 23.56 -49.55 -15.12
N LEU A 531 24.29 -49.33 -14.02
CA LEU A 531 24.74 -50.41 -13.13
C LEU A 531 23.57 -51.12 -12.45
N SER A 532 22.58 -50.40 -11.95
CA SER A 532 21.38 -50.98 -11.32
C SER A 532 20.53 -51.77 -12.33
N ARG A 533 20.43 -51.29 -13.57
CA ARG A 533 19.80 -52.01 -14.69
C ARG A 533 20.53 -53.33 -14.99
N SER A 534 21.87 -53.33 -14.96
CA SER A 534 22.67 -54.54 -15.17
C SER A 534 22.54 -55.58 -14.04
N ARG A 535 22.15 -55.16 -12.84
CA ARG A 535 21.90 -56.03 -11.67
C ARG A 535 20.50 -56.65 -11.63
N GLY A 536 19.62 -56.32 -12.58
CA GLY A 536 18.27 -56.92 -12.66
C GLY A 536 17.30 -56.40 -11.60
N GLU A 537 17.58 -55.28 -10.95
CA GLU A 537 16.74 -54.69 -9.90
C GLU A 537 15.59 -53.83 -10.47
N CYS A 538 14.91 -54.32 -11.49
CA CYS A 538 13.74 -53.66 -12.09
C CYS A 538 12.47 -54.15 -11.40
N VAL A 539 11.60 -53.23 -10.96
CA VAL A 539 10.25 -53.61 -10.54
C VAL A 539 9.45 -53.96 -11.80
N SER A 540 8.86 -55.16 -11.83
CA SER A 540 8.05 -55.65 -12.94
C SER A 540 6.79 -54.81 -13.16
N VAL A 541 6.41 -54.69 -14.42
CA VAL A 541 5.44 -53.77 -15.03
C VAL A 541 3.95 -54.08 -14.70
N ASP A 542 3.65 -54.92 -13.70
CA ASP A 542 2.26 -55.42 -13.49
C ASP A 542 1.33 -54.52 -12.67
N GLU A 543 1.77 -53.37 -12.16
CA GLU A 543 0.88 -52.35 -11.58
C GLU A 543 0.57 -51.19 -12.54
N MET A 544 0.94 -51.34 -13.82
CA MET A 544 0.82 -50.28 -14.83
C MET A 544 -0.64 -50.04 -15.32
N TYR A 545 -1.63 -50.78 -14.81
CA TYR A 545 -3.04 -50.64 -15.23
C TYR A 545 -4.08 -50.45 -14.11
N SER A 546 -3.68 -50.24 -12.84
CA SER A 546 -4.64 -49.99 -11.75
C SER A 546 -4.63 -48.56 -11.19
N HIS A 547 -3.57 -47.77 -11.42
CA HIS A 547 -3.49 -46.40 -10.88
C HIS A 547 -3.86 -45.28 -11.86
N GLU A 548 -3.87 -45.53 -13.18
CA GLU A 548 -4.32 -44.52 -14.16
C GLU A 548 -5.83 -44.19 -14.04
N LEU A 549 -6.62 -45.05 -13.38
CA LEU A 549 -8.05 -44.79 -13.11
C LEU A 549 -8.33 -44.12 -11.76
N SER A 550 -7.35 -44.04 -10.84
CA SER A 550 -7.56 -43.40 -9.53
C SER A 550 -7.15 -41.92 -9.49
N ILE A 551 -6.34 -41.46 -10.45
CA ILE A 551 -5.87 -40.07 -10.52
C ILE A 551 -6.84 -39.20 -11.36
N GLY A 552 -7.71 -39.84 -12.17
CA GLY A 552 -8.63 -39.15 -13.08
C GLY A 552 -10.03 -38.83 -12.56
N HIS A 553 -10.38 -39.05 -11.28
CA HIS A 553 -11.76 -38.84 -10.77
C HIS A 553 -11.86 -38.17 -9.38
N LEU A 554 -10.81 -37.51 -8.88
CA LEU A 554 -10.88 -36.71 -7.65
C LEU A 554 -10.49 -35.23 -7.85
N ALA A 555 -10.42 -34.76 -9.10
CA ALA A 555 -10.09 -33.39 -9.46
C ALA A 555 -11.22 -32.65 -10.21
N GLU A 556 -12.49 -33.05 -10.03
CA GLU A 556 -13.64 -32.30 -10.57
C GLU A 556 -14.52 -31.63 -9.49
N GLU A 557 -14.21 -31.76 -8.20
CA GLU A 557 -14.90 -31.03 -7.13
C GLU A 557 -13.96 -30.12 -6.35
N ALA A 558 -13.45 -29.08 -7.02
CA ALA A 558 -13.37 -27.71 -6.50
C ALA A 558 -12.46 -26.86 -7.40
N MET A 559 -12.95 -25.66 -7.72
CA MET A 559 -12.25 -24.54 -8.38
C MET A 559 -12.24 -24.56 -9.91
N GLN A 560 -13.23 -23.85 -10.46
CA GLN A 560 -13.15 -23.22 -11.78
C GLN A 560 -11.98 -22.21 -11.79
N PRO A 561 -11.03 -22.29 -12.75
CA PRO A 561 -10.09 -21.20 -12.97
C PRO A 561 -10.73 -20.14 -13.87
N ALA A 562 -10.78 -18.90 -13.38
CA ALA A 562 -11.05 -17.74 -14.20
C ALA A 562 -9.92 -17.59 -15.24
N ALA A 563 -10.30 -17.39 -16.50
CA ALA A 563 -9.39 -17.28 -17.62
C ALA A 563 -8.42 -16.10 -17.44
N MET A 564 -7.11 -16.38 -17.39
CA MET A 564 -6.05 -15.41 -17.58
C MET A 564 -5.39 -15.65 -18.93
N THR A 565 -5.32 -14.61 -19.75
CA THR A 565 -4.60 -14.60 -21.04
C THR A 565 -3.09 -14.46 -20.83
N PRO A 566 -2.26 -15.13 -21.63
CA PRO A 566 -0.81 -15.09 -21.47
C PRO A 566 -0.23 -13.80 -22.05
N GLY A 567 0.39 -12.99 -21.20
CA GLY A 567 1.29 -11.90 -21.59
C GLY A 567 2.71 -12.27 -21.15
N ASP A 568 3.60 -12.47 -22.12
CA ASP A 568 5.01 -12.74 -21.90
C ASP A 568 5.67 -11.63 -21.07
N VAL A 569 6.15 -11.95 -19.87
CA VAL A 569 7.08 -11.10 -19.12
C VAL A 569 8.13 -11.97 -18.46
N SER A 570 9.39 -11.76 -18.87
CA SER A 570 10.59 -12.33 -18.24
C SER A 570 10.78 -11.79 -16.81
N PRO A 571 11.15 -12.64 -15.84
CA PRO A 571 11.28 -12.24 -14.44
C PRO A 571 12.58 -11.44 -14.19
N ILE A 572 12.43 -10.26 -13.56
CA ILE A 572 13.52 -9.40 -13.10
C ILE A 572 14.01 -9.89 -11.74
N ASN A 573 15.31 -10.15 -11.66
CA ASN A 573 16.06 -10.47 -10.45
C ASN A 573 15.96 -9.33 -9.42
N LEU A 574 15.33 -9.59 -8.27
CA LEU A 574 15.70 -8.94 -7.01
C LEU A 574 16.54 -9.92 -6.16
N ASN A 575 17.54 -10.54 -6.78
CA ASN A 575 18.64 -11.16 -6.06
C ASN A 575 19.61 -10.05 -5.65
N PHE A 576 19.47 -9.56 -4.42
CA PHE A 576 20.51 -8.76 -3.79
C PHE A 576 21.71 -9.68 -3.55
N SER A 577 22.68 -9.59 -4.44
CA SER A 577 23.91 -10.36 -4.39
C SER A 577 24.68 -10.02 -3.11
N ILE A 578 24.81 -11.01 -2.22
CA ILE A 578 25.85 -11.02 -1.20
C ILE A 578 27.17 -11.15 -1.97
N PRO A 579 28.10 -10.17 -1.93
CA PRO A 579 29.40 -10.38 -2.54
C PRO A 579 30.11 -11.50 -1.80
N GLN A 580 30.46 -12.56 -2.54
CA GLN A 580 31.35 -13.61 -2.09
C GLN A 580 32.64 -12.96 -1.56
N GLU A 581 33.01 -13.31 -0.32
CA GLU A 581 34.33 -13.02 0.22
C GLU A 581 35.38 -13.74 -0.66
N GLY A 582 36.22 -12.95 -1.34
CA GLY A 582 37.45 -13.42 -1.98
C GLY A 582 38.65 -13.20 -1.05
N PRO A 583 39.72 -14.00 -1.21
CA PRO A 583 40.69 -14.36 -0.17
C PRO A 583 41.53 -13.23 0.42
#